data_AF-A0A3N5GI06-F1
#
_entry.id   AF-A0A3N5GI06-F1
#
_cell.length_a   1.000
_cell.length_b   1.000
_cell.length_c   1.000
_cell.angle_alpha   90.00
_cell.angle_beta   90.00
_cell.angle_gamma   90.00
#
_symmetry.space_group_name_H-M   'P 1'
#
loop_
_entity.id
_entity.type
_entity.pdbx_description
1 polymer ?
#
loop_
_entity_poly.entity_id
_entity_poly.type
_entity_poly.pdbx_seq_one_letter_code
_entity_poly.pdbx_strand_id
1 'polypeptide(L)'
;MTSIVAIDIETTGLDANKDVIIEIGAVRFNGHRVEDEWSTLINPGRHIPENITGLTGIDDAMVRNAPRLADVLEDLEAFVGDAPVLGQNVRFDLGFLQKQRILAYNEVADTYEMASVLLPTASRYNLGALGQLLGIPLPASHRALDDARVTHAVYARLLDTAKELPLELLAEIVRLGEPLEWDGNFAFKEALKARARDQVKAKKVGAGLVPAQDEGPLFDEPDTGRHGPPLGPVQTPIELDPDEVASILEYGGPFSRYFNAYEQRPEQIAMLQAVTNALSRSNHLMVEAGTGVGKSFAYLVPAALFAMENNTRVVVSTNTINLQDQLIKKDIPDLRAALGWDLRAAVLKGRSNYMCPRRLEIMRHYGPNNPDEIRVLAKVLVWRQISGSGDRNELNLNRPQEKEVWAKLSAEDEACSSENCAGRMGGTCPFYRAKQAALNAHILIVNHALLLSDVATGSKVLPEYQYLIVDEAHHLESATTSALSFRMSQNDFERMLREVGGTNSGVLGHLLNVTRDLLRPSDFANFTNMVHRASDLAFRLDSQAKDFFYMLADFMAQMREGKPQSLYAYQERILPHT
;
A
#
# COMPACT_ATOMS: atom_id res chain seq x y z
N MET A 1 28.39 3.50 -18.67
CA MET A 1 27.12 4.21 -18.41
C MET A 1 27.49 5.65 -18.09
N THR A 2 26.53 6.53 -17.79
CA THR A 2 26.84 7.86 -17.25
C THR A 2 27.42 7.69 -15.85
N SER A 3 28.45 8.46 -15.48
CA SER A 3 28.94 8.48 -14.09
C SER A 3 27.96 9.26 -13.22
N ILE A 4 27.62 8.72 -12.06
CA ILE A 4 26.62 9.24 -11.11
C ILE A 4 27.33 9.47 -9.78
N VAL A 5 26.84 10.40 -8.97
CA VAL A 5 27.35 10.61 -7.60
C VAL A 5 26.25 10.31 -6.59
N ALA A 6 26.43 9.27 -5.78
CA ALA A 6 25.61 9.04 -4.60
C ALA A 6 26.04 10.00 -3.50
N ILE A 7 25.10 10.69 -2.87
CA ILE A 7 25.35 11.61 -1.75
C ILE A 7 24.47 11.26 -0.57
N ASP A 8 25.00 11.46 0.62
CA ASP A 8 24.28 11.36 1.88
C ASP A 8 24.85 12.43 2.85
N ILE A 9 24.01 12.98 3.72
CA ILE A 9 24.40 13.94 4.73
C ILE A 9 23.94 13.54 6.12
N GLU A 10 24.79 13.78 7.11
CA GLU A 10 24.37 13.76 8.51
C GLU A 10 24.12 15.18 9.00
N THR A 11 23.09 15.33 9.83
CA THR A 11 22.62 16.65 10.25
C THR A 11 22.29 16.67 11.74
N THR A 12 22.35 17.86 12.31
CA THR A 12 21.92 18.13 13.70
C THR A 12 20.40 17.98 13.93
N GLY A 13 19.61 17.70 12.90
CA GLY A 13 18.15 17.58 12.94
C GLY A 13 17.54 17.55 11.53
N LEU A 14 16.21 17.39 11.43
CA LEU A 14 15.55 17.10 10.15
C LEU A 14 15.07 18.34 9.36
N ASP A 15 15.11 19.55 9.94
CA ASP A 15 14.58 20.76 9.30
C ASP A 15 15.71 21.59 8.71
N ALA A 16 15.87 21.58 7.39
CA ALA A 16 16.91 22.35 6.71
C ALA A 16 16.88 23.87 6.99
N ASN A 17 15.79 24.44 7.55
CA ASN A 17 15.73 25.86 7.93
C ASN A 17 16.34 26.14 9.31
N LYS A 18 16.37 25.13 10.17
CA LYS A 18 16.81 25.26 11.56
C LYS A 18 18.09 24.48 11.81
N ASP A 19 18.29 23.40 11.07
CA ASP A 19 19.36 22.45 11.27
C ASP A 19 20.48 22.63 10.27
N VAL A 20 21.65 22.11 10.65
CA VAL A 20 22.89 22.22 9.87
C VAL A 20 23.55 20.86 9.73
N ILE A 21 24.35 20.75 8.67
CA ILE A 21 25.11 19.56 8.28
C ILE A 21 26.30 19.36 9.22
N ILE A 22 26.56 18.10 9.60
CA ILE A 22 27.70 17.66 10.44
C ILE A 22 28.63 16.66 9.72
N GLU A 23 28.17 16.02 8.66
CA GLU A 23 28.99 15.18 7.78
C GLU A 23 28.39 15.17 6.37
N ILE A 24 29.24 15.06 5.35
CA ILE A 24 28.83 14.76 3.99
C ILE A 24 29.66 13.58 3.49
N GLY A 25 29.00 12.62 2.85
CA GLY A 25 29.62 11.51 2.14
C GLY A 25 29.15 11.48 0.70
N ALA A 26 30.08 11.27 -0.23
CA ALA A 26 29.80 11.22 -1.65
C ALA A 26 30.61 10.10 -2.32
N VAL A 27 29.95 9.33 -3.19
CA VAL A 27 30.56 8.21 -3.94
C VAL A 27 30.28 8.43 -5.41
N ARG A 28 31.33 8.62 -6.21
CA ARG A 28 31.25 8.69 -7.67
C ARG A 28 31.38 7.28 -8.24
N PHE A 29 30.47 6.87 -9.11
CA PHE A 29 30.45 5.52 -9.65
C PHE A 29 29.93 5.47 -11.10
N ASN A 30 30.23 4.35 -11.78
CA ASN A 30 29.69 4.02 -13.10
C ASN A 30 29.23 2.56 -13.11
N GLY A 31 27.91 2.35 -13.07
CA GLY A 31 27.34 1.02 -12.87
C GLY A 31 27.75 0.44 -11.51
N HIS A 32 28.38 -0.73 -11.49
CA HIS A 32 28.85 -1.39 -10.26
C HIS A 32 30.25 -0.91 -9.80
N ARG A 33 30.96 -0.12 -10.62
CA ARG A 33 32.33 0.32 -10.31
C ARG A 33 32.34 1.67 -9.62
N VAL A 34 32.88 1.73 -8.41
CA VAL A 34 33.25 2.98 -7.73
C VAL A 34 34.46 3.60 -8.43
N GLU A 35 34.38 4.88 -8.75
CA GLU A 35 35.43 5.65 -9.44
C GLU A 35 36.19 6.53 -8.47
N ASP A 36 35.49 7.16 -7.52
CA ASP A 36 36.08 8.03 -6.51
C ASP A 36 35.16 8.19 -5.30
N GLU A 37 35.71 8.62 -4.16
CA GLU A 37 34.98 8.83 -2.91
C GLU A 37 35.44 10.13 -2.24
N TRP A 38 34.49 10.85 -1.66
CA TRP A 38 34.73 12.10 -0.96
C TRP A 38 33.91 12.13 0.32
N SER A 39 34.53 12.54 1.43
CA SER A 39 33.80 12.68 2.70
C SER A 39 34.49 13.68 3.61
N THR A 40 33.71 14.42 4.38
CA THR A 40 34.24 15.30 5.42
C THR A 40 33.27 15.44 6.57
N LEU A 41 33.81 15.48 7.79
CA LEU A 41 33.09 16.03 8.93
C LEU A 41 32.99 17.56 8.77
N ILE A 42 31.95 18.14 9.34
CA ILE A 42 31.68 19.57 9.30
C ILE A 42 31.47 20.06 10.72
N ASN A 43 32.12 21.17 11.06
CA ASN A 43 31.86 21.89 12.29
C ASN A 43 30.54 22.67 12.16
N PRO A 44 29.47 22.28 12.88
CA PRO A 44 28.16 22.93 12.76
C PRO A 44 28.09 24.29 13.49
N GLY A 45 29.14 24.69 14.22
CA GLY A 45 29.17 25.92 15.01
C GLY A 45 28.21 25.92 16.21
N ARG A 46 27.64 24.76 16.56
CA ARG A 46 26.66 24.58 17.64
C ARG A 46 26.76 23.16 18.22
N HIS A 47 26.20 22.96 19.40
CA HIS A 47 26.14 21.65 20.06
C HIS A 47 25.33 20.64 19.25
N ILE A 48 25.85 19.42 19.08
CA ILE A 48 25.14 18.28 18.46
C ILE A 48 24.25 17.60 19.52
N PRO A 49 22.92 17.50 19.30
CA PRO A 49 22.03 16.84 20.26
C PRO A 49 22.39 15.36 20.52
N GLU A 50 22.25 14.89 21.77
CA GLU A 50 22.62 13.52 22.17
C GLU A 50 21.92 12.43 21.35
N ASN A 51 20.67 12.65 20.94
CA ASN A 51 19.93 11.72 20.09
C ASN A 51 20.53 11.60 18.68
N ILE A 52 21.14 12.66 18.15
CA ILE A 52 21.85 12.64 16.86
C ILE A 52 23.19 11.94 17.01
N THR A 53 23.92 12.21 18.10
CA THR A 53 25.17 11.49 18.41
C THR A 53 24.92 10.00 18.60
N GLY A 54 23.83 9.60 19.26
CA GLY A 54 23.44 8.19 19.38
C GLY A 54 23.09 7.52 18.05
N LEU A 55 22.59 8.29 17.07
CA LEU A 55 22.24 7.78 15.74
C LEU A 55 23.46 7.65 14.82
N THR A 56 24.24 8.72 14.74
CA THR A 56 25.33 8.89 13.76
C THR A 56 26.71 8.49 14.31
N GLY A 57 26.85 8.45 15.64
CA GLY A 57 28.13 8.32 16.31
C GLY A 57 28.98 9.59 16.28
N ILE A 58 28.47 10.73 15.77
CA ILE A 58 29.21 11.99 15.67
C ILE A 58 28.97 12.84 16.92
N ASP A 59 30.06 13.18 17.62
CA ASP A 59 30.04 14.04 18.80
C ASP A 59 30.70 15.41 18.55
N ASP A 60 30.51 16.35 19.49
CA ASP A 60 31.09 17.68 19.43
C ASP A 60 32.64 17.67 19.44
N ALA A 61 33.27 16.61 19.96
CA ALA A 61 34.73 16.51 20.00
C ALA A 61 35.30 16.19 18.61
N MET A 62 34.62 15.32 17.85
CA MET A 62 34.97 14.95 16.48
C MET A 62 34.92 16.13 15.51
N VAL A 63 33.89 16.97 15.63
CA VAL A 63 33.66 18.08 14.67
C VAL A 63 34.34 19.39 15.07
N ARG A 64 34.92 19.50 16.28
CA ARG A 64 35.49 20.75 16.81
C ARG A 64 36.52 21.39 15.87
N ASN A 65 37.39 20.56 15.28
CA ASN A 65 38.46 21.00 14.39
C ASN A 65 38.16 20.72 12.91
N ALA A 66 36.95 20.25 12.60
CA ALA A 66 36.50 20.04 11.23
C ALA A 66 36.30 21.39 10.51
N PRO A 67 36.40 21.43 9.17
CA PRO A 67 36.09 22.63 8.40
C PRO A 67 34.63 23.07 8.61
N ARG A 68 34.33 24.34 8.36
CA ARG A 68 32.94 24.79 8.27
C ARG A 68 32.37 24.40 6.91
N LEU A 69 31.05 24.32 6.81
CA LEU A 69 30.38 23.97 5.56
C LEU A 69 30.85 24.84 4.38
N ALA A 70 30.96 26.16 4.59
CA ALA A 70 31.40 27.10 3.56
C ALA A 70 32.81 26.81 3.01
N ASP A 71 33.68 26.19 3.81
CA ASP A 71 35.06 25.90 3.42
C ASP A 71 35.15 24.70 2.45
N VAL A 72 34.09 23.88 2.35
CA VAL A 72 34.09 22.63 1.57
C VAL A 72 33.08 22.62 0.41
N LEU A 73 32.29 23.68 0.24
CA LEU A 73 31.27 23.76 -0.82
C LEU A 73 31.88 23.69 -2.22
N GLU A 74 32.97 24.42 -2.46
CA GLU A 74 33.65 24.43 -3.77
C GLU A 74 34.23 23.05 -4.10
N ASP A 75 34.83 22.38 -3.11
CA ASP A 75 35.39 21.02 -3.28
C ASP A 75 34.28 20.00 -3.58
N LEU A 76 33.15 20.08 -2.89
CA LEU A 76 32.00 19.22 -3.14
C LEU A 76 31.39 19.47 -4.53
N GLU A 77 31.20 20.73 -4.90
CA GLU A 77 30.66 21.10 -6.23
C GLU A 77 31.60 20.63 -7.34
N ALA A 78 32.92 20.79 -7.17
CA ALA A 78 33.91 20.25 -8.10
C ALA A 78 33.90 18.71 -8.13
N PHE A 79 33.74 18.06 -6.97
CA PHE A 79 33.65 16.60 -6.88
C PHE A 79 32.40 16.07 -7.57
N VAL A 80 31.26 16.76 -7.54
CA VAL A 80 30.03 16.32 -8.22
C VAL A 80 30.02 16.72 -9.70
N GLY A 81 30.38 17.96 -10.00
CA GLY A 81 30.28 18.57 -11.33
C GLY A 81 28.86 18.49 -11.88
N ASP A 82 28.72 18.21 -13.17
CA ASP A 82 27.43 18.06 -13.86
C ASP A 82 26.84 16.64 -13.73
N ALA A 83 27.42 15.77 -12.90
CA ALA A 83 26.95 14.39 -12.76
C ALA A 83 25.55 14.35 -12.12
N PRO A 84 24.69 13.39 -12.51
CA PRO A 84 23.44 13.14 -11.78
C PRO A 84 23.72 12.81 -10.31
N VAL A 85 22.88 13.33 -9.43
CA VAL A 85 22.95 13.13 -7.98
C VAL A 85 21.95 12.05 -7.58
N LEU A 86 22.45 11.02 -6.93
CA LEU A 86 21.68 9.91 -6.38
C LEU A 86 21.63 10.02 -4.86
N GLY A 87 20.49 9.72 -4.26
CA GLY A 87 20.39 9.54 -2.82
C GLY A 87 19.23 8.61 -2.47
N GLN A 88 19.07 8.35 -1.18
CA GLN A 88 17.92 7.65 -0.62
C GLN A 88 16.99 8.66 0.03
N ASN A 89 15.83 8.95 -0.57
CA ASN A 89 15.01 10.12 -0.19
C ASN A 89 15.80 11.44 -0.36
N VAL A 90 16.50 11.56 -1.49
CA VAL A 90 17.56 12.55 -1.79
C VAL A 90 17.12 14.01 -1.68
N ARG A 91 15.81 14.26 -1.75
CA ARG A 91 15.24 15.61 -1.55
C ARG A 91 15.49 16.14 -0.13
N PHE A 92 15.71 15.27 0.84
CA PHE A 92 16.19 15.67 2.17
C PHE A 92 17.58 16.32 2.07
N ASP A 93 18.56 15.60 1.52
CA ASP A 93 19.95 16.04 1.39
C ASP A 93 20.06 17.30 0.55
N LEU A 94 19.42 17.29 -0.63
CA LEU A 94 19.37 18.43 -1.54
C LEU A 94 18.70 19.64 -0.90
N GLY A 95 17.74 19.45 0.02
CA GLY A 95 17.11 20.54 0.77
C GLY A 95 18.10 21.35 1.62
N PHE A 96 19.18 20.73 2.12
CA PHE A 96 20.25 21.43 2.82
C PHE A 96 21.27 22.03 1.85
N LEU A 97 21.67 21.27 0.82
CA LEU A 97 22.73 21.68 -0.11
C LEU A 97 22.28 22.82 -1.05
N GLN A 98 21.05 22.76 -1.57
CA GLN A 98 20.51 23.77 -2.47
C GLN A 98 20.27 25.13 -1.80
N LYS A 99 20.14 25.17 -0.45
CA LYS A 99 20.14 26.44 0.30
C LYS A 99 21.49 27.15 0.25
N GLN A 100 22.57 26.38 0.12
CA GLN A 100 23.91 26.91 -0.13
C GLN A 100 24.14 27.21 -1.62
N ARG A 101 23.10 27.05 -2.46
CA ARG A 101 23.09 27.29 -3.91
C ARG A 101 24.00 26.35 -4.71
N ILE A 102 24.38 25.22 -4.14
CA ILE A 102 25.07 24.15 -4.86
C ILE A 102 24.08 23.04 -5.25
N LEU A 103 24.42 22.28 -6.29
CA LEU A 103 23.63 21.13 -6.78
C LEU A 103 22.17 21.45 -7.12
N ALA A 104 21.89 22.68 -7.56
CA ALA A 104 20.54 23.15 -7.87
C ALA A 104 20.01 22.65 -9.21
N TYR A 105 20.90 22.26 -10.13
CA TYR A 105 20.58 21.95 -11.53
C TYR A 105 20.94 20.53 -11.94
N ASN A 106 21.55 19.74 -11.04
CA ASN A 106 21.90 18.36 -11.31
C ASN A 106 20.63 17.53 -11.52
N GLU A 107 20.69 16.59 -12.46
CA GLU A 107 19.64 15.58 -12.61
C GLU A 107 19.59 14.73 -11.34
N VAL A 108 18.38 14.50 -10.83
CA VAL A 108 18.17 13.83 -9.55
C VAL A 108 17.69 12.39 -9.78
N ALA A 109 18.23 11.47 -8.99
CA ALA A 109 17.81 10.09 -8.92
C ALA A 109 17.58 9.68 -7.47
N ASP A 110 16.53 8.91 -7.20
CA ASP A 110 16.21 8.49 -5.85
C ASP A 110 15.95 6.98 -5.77
N THR A 111 16.73 6.28 -4.94
CA THR A 111 16.57 4.83 -4.71
C THR A 111 15.26 4.49 -4.03
N TYR A 112 14.67 5.40 -3.23
CA TYR A 112 13.33 5.22 -2.67
C TYR A 112 12.28 5.14 -3.78
N GLU A 113 12.31 6.07 -4.73
CA GLU A 113 11.39 6.09 -5.87
C GLU A 113 11.48 4.80 -6.67
N MET A 114 12.70 4.39 -7.01
CA MET A 114 12.96 3.15 -7.73
C MET A 114 12.46 1.91 -6.96
N ALA A 115 12.87 1.77 -5.69
CA ALA A 115 12.50 0.62 -4.88
C ALA A 115 10.99 0.54 -4.67
N SER A 116 10.32 1.68 -4.51
CA SER A 116 8.87 1.73 -4.34
C SER A 116 8.12 1.13 -5.53
N VAL A 117 8.68 1.22 -6.73
CA VAL A 117 8.10 0.67 -7.96
C VAL A 117 8.56 -0.75 -8.23
N LEU A 118 9.86 -1.03 -8.08
CA LEU A 118 10.48 -2.30 -8.46
C LEU A 118 10.30 -3.41 -7.41
N LEU A 119 10.10 -3.03 -6.16
CA LEU A 119 9.89 -3.95 -5.03
C LEU A 119 8.53 -3.67 -4.37
N PRO A 120 7.42 -3.74 -5.12
CA PRO A 120 6.12 -3.19 -4.73
C PRO A 120 5.53 -3.84 -3.45
N THR A 121 5.97 -5.05 -3.12
CA THR A 121 5.53 -5.86 -1.99
C THR A 121 6.44 -5.76 -0.75
N ALA A 122 7.56 -5.02 -0.85
CA ALA A 122 8.48 -4.85 0.27
C ALA A 122 7.82 -4.10 1.42
N SER A 123 8.00 -4.56 2.67
CA SER A 123 7.32 -4.00 3.84
C SER A 123 7.78 -2.59 4.22
N ARG A 124 9.03 -2.24 3.93
CA ARG A 124 9.65 -0.93 4.17
C ARG A 124 10.70 -0.64 3.10
N TYR A 125 10.95 0.64 2.85
CA TYR A 125 11.89 1.12 1.82
C TYR A 125 13.00 2.02 2.40
N ASN A 126 13.28 1.93 3.71
CA ASN A 126 14.46 2.61 4.26
C ASN A 126 15.74 1.86 3.86
N LEU A 127 16.88 2.55 3.87
CA LEU A 127 18.14 2.04 3.33
C LEU A 127 18.55 0.69 3.94
N GLY A 128 18.43 0.55 5.28
CA GLY A 128 18.73 -0.70 5.98
C GLY A 128 17.81 -1.86 5.57
N ALA A 129 16.51 -1.63 5.47
CA ALA A 129 15.57 -2.66 5.02
C ALA A 129 15.84 -3.08 3.57
N LEU A 130 16.14 -2.13 2.68
CA LEU A 130 16.51 -2.41 1.30
C LEU A 130 17.84 -3.16 1.20
N GLY A 131 18.84 -2.77 1.99
CA GLY A 131 20.12 -3.47 2.04
C GLY A 131 19.96 -4.93 2.47
N GLN A 132 19.20 -5.20 3.52
CA GLN A 132 18.88 -6.57 3.95
C GLN A 132 18.15 -7.36 2.85
N LEU A 133 17.10 -6.78 2.26
CA LEU A 133 16.30 -7.42 1.23
C LEU A 133 17.11 -7.76 -0.02
N LEU A 134 18.05 -6.89 -0.40
CA LEU A 134 18.89 -7.03 -1.60
C LEU A 134 20.22 -7.76 -1.31
N GLY A 135 20.45 -8.23 -0.09
CA GLY A 135 21.67 -8.95 0.31
C GLY A 135 22.93 -8.07 0.29
N ILE A 136 22.79 -6.77 0.59
CA ILE A 136 23.87 -5.79 0.65
C ILE A 136 24.39 -5.71 2.10
N PRO A 137 25.70 -5.85 2.34
CA PRO A 137 26.28 -5.67 3.67
C PRO A 137 26.01 -4.27 4.21
N LEU A 138 25.53 -4.18 5.44
CA LEU A 138 25.24 -2.91 6.11
C LEU A 138 26.34 -2.57 7.12
N PRO A 139 26.75 -1.30 7.21
CA PRO A 139 27.66 -0.82 8.25
C PRO A 139 27.01 -0.87 9.63
N ALA A 140 27.82 -0.81 10.69
CA ALA A 140 27.33 -0.83 12.07
C ALA A 140 26.85 0.55 12.58
N SER A 141 27.26 1.64 11.92
CA SER A 141 26.93 3.03 12.28
C SER A 141 26.43 3.80 11.06
N HIS A 142 25.50 4.75 11.27
CA HIS A 142 25.05 5.69 10.24
C HIS A 142 26.12 6.75 10.02
N ARG A 143 26.95 6.54 9.01
CA ARG A 143 27.98 7.49 8.57
C ARG A 143 27.71 7.82 7.13
N ALA A 144 27.80 9.10 6.78
CA ALA A 144 27.34 9.58 5.49
C ALA A 144 28.01 8.85 4.31
N LEU A 145 29.33 8.61 4.37
CA LEU A 145 30.03 7.90 3.30
C LEU A 145 29.59 6.43 3.18
N ASP A 146 29.34 5.77 4.30
CA ASP A 146 28.91 4.37 4.28
C ASP A 146 27.48 4.24 3.75
N ASP A 147 26.59 5.16 4.13
CA ASP A 147 25.21 5.20 3.61
C ASP A 147 25.18 5.60 2.12
N ALA A 148 26.08 6.46 1.64
CA ALA A 148 26.27 6.73 0.21
C ALA A 148 26.75 5.49 -0.57
N ARG A 149 27.65 4.68 0.00
CA ARG A 149 28.09 3.39 -0.59
C ARG A 149 26.94 2.37 -0.65
N VAL A 150 26.16 2.25 0.42
CA VAL A 150 24.99 1.36 0.45
C VAL A 150 23.95 1.83 -0.56
N THR A 151 23.72 3.14 -0.67
CA THR A 151 22.81 3.75 -1.67
C THR A 151 23.24 3.42 -3.09
N HIS A 152 24.54 3.53 -3.41
CA HIS A 152 25.08 3.07 -4.70
C HIS A 152 24.80 1.58 -4.94
N ALA A 153 25.09 0.71 -3.97
CA ALA A 153 24.86 -0.72 -4.11
C ALA A 153 23.36 -1.05 -4.31
N VAL A 154 22.47 -0.38 -3.58
CA VAL A 154 21.01 -0.51 -3.74
C VAL A 154 20.59 -0.07 -5.13
N TYR A 155 21.03 1.10 -5.59
CA TYR A 155 20.77 1.59 -6.94
C TYR A 155 21.20 0.60 -8.01
N ALA A 156 22.42 0.06 -7.91
CA ALA A 156 22.95 -0.87 -8.90
C ALA A 156 22.09 -2.14 -9.00
N ARG A 157 21.65 -2.69 -7.85
CA ARG A 157 20.74 -3.84 -7.81
C ARG A 157 19.37 -3.51 -8.41
N LEU A 158 18.76 -2.39 -8.02
CA LEU A 158 17.47 -1.96 -8.54
C LEU A 158 17.53 -1.68 -10.05
N LEU A 159 18.63 -1.10 -10.53
CA LEU A 159 18.84 -0.85 -11.96
C LEU A 159 18.91 -2.18 -12.75
N ASP A 160 19.51 -3.22 -12.17
CA ASP A 160 19.51 -4.56 -12.77
C ASP A 160 18.09 -5.16 -12.79
N THR A 161 17.33 -5.06 -11.69
CA THR A 161 15.91 -5.46 -11.66
C THR A 161 15.07 -4.69 -12.70
N ALA A 162 15.31 -3.39 -12.87
CA ALA A 162 14.60 -2.58 -13.87
C ALA A 162 14.85 -3.04 -15.31
N LYS A 163 16.05 -3.57 -15.61
CA LYS A 163 16.38 -4.11 -16.94
C LYS A 163 15.68 -5.44 -17.23
N GLU A 164 15.27 -6.18 -16.19
CA GLU A 164 14.55 -7.44 -16.33
C GLU A 164 13.08 -7.23 -16.71
N LEU A 165 12.54 -6.02 -16.53
CA LEU A 165 11.18 -5.70 -16.93
C LEU A 165 10.96 -5.88 -18.45
N PRO A 166 9.72 -6.23 -18.87
CA PRO A 166 9.31 -6.17 -20.27
C PRO A 166 9.64 -4.80 -20.89
N LEU A 167 10.15 -4.80 -22.12
CA LEU A 167 10.64 -3.57 -22.75
C LEU A 167 9.51 -2.54 -22.91
N GLU A 168 8.32 -3.01 -23.26
CA GLU A 168 7.12 -2.22 -23.46
C GLU A 168 6.68 -1.54 -22.15
N LEU A 169 6.69 -2.28 -21.04
CA LEU A 169 6.39 -1.75 -19.72
C LEU A 169 7.42 -0.70 -19.29
N LEU A 170 8.71 -0.99 -19.48
CA LEU A 170 9.78 -0.05 -19.15
C LEU A 170 9.68 1.24 -19.98
N ALA A 171 9.38 1.13 -21.27
CA ALA A 171 9.13 2.27 -22.15
C ALA A 171 7.88 3.06 -21.73
N GLU A 172 6.81 2.38 -21.31
CA GLU A 172 5.59 3.02 -20.81
C GLU A 172 5.87 3.83 -19.54
N ILE A 173 6.58 3.27 -18.56
CA ILE A 173 6.94 3.98 -17.31
C ILE A 173 7.74 5.25 -17.62
N VAL A 174 8.76 5.15 -18.49
CA VAL A 174 9.58 6.30 -18.90
C VAL A 174 8.73 7.36 -19.60
N ARG A 175 7.88 6.96 -20.55
CA ARG A 175 7.00 7.88 -21.30
C ARG A 175 6.04 8.62 -20.38
N LEU A 176 5.43 7.93 -19.42
CA LEU A 176 4.46 8.52 -18.49
C LEU A 176 5.15 9.39 -17.43
N GLY A 177 6.39 9.08 -17.05
CA GLY A 177 7.16 9.85 -16.08
C GLY A 177 7.90 11.06 -16.65
N GLU A 178 8.18 11.10 -17.96
CA GLU A 178 8.96 12.17 -18.60
C GLU A 178 8.39 13.60 -18.44
N PRO A 179 7.08 13.84 -18.54
CA PRO A 179 6.52 15.17 -18.32
C PRO A 179 6.55 15.63 -16.85
N LEU A 180 6.93 14.75 -15.92
CA LEU A 180 6.83 14.96 -14.49
C LEU A 180 8.23 15.11 -13.88
N GLU A 181 8.36 15.99 -12.89
CA GLU A 181 9.56 16.10 -12.03
C GLU A 181 9.62 14.93 -11.03
N TRP A 182 9.59 13.70 -11.54
CA TRP A 182 9.62 12.48 -10.73
C TRP A 182 11.04 11.91 -10.65
N ASP A 183 11.62 11.90 -9.44
CA ASP A 183 13.02 11.51 -9.19
C ASP A 183 13.32 10.02 -9.46
N GLY A 184 12.30 9.19 -9.70
CA GLY A 184 12.50 7.81 -10.17
C GLY A 184 12.81 7.70 -11.67
N ASN A 185 12.42 8.71 -12.46
CA ASN A 185 12.40 8.63 -13.92
C ASN A 185 13.79 8.44 -14.53
N PHE A 186 14.81 9.09 -13.96
CA PHE A 186 16.20 8.98 -14.42
C PHE A 186 16.66 7.51 -14.53
N ALA A 187 16.39 6.71 -13.50
CA ALA A 187 16.88 5.35 -13.46
C ALA A 187 16.16 4.42 -14.45
N PHE A 188 14.85 4.60 -14.63
CA PHE A 188 14.10 3.88 -15.66
C PHE A 188 14.56 4.27 -17.08
N LYS A 189 14.88 5.56 -17.30
CA LYS A 189 15.51 6.02 -18.55
C LYS A 189 16.85 5.35 -18.81
N GLU A 190 17.70 5.23 -17.79
CA GLU A 190 19.00 4.55 -17.91
C GLU A 190 18.84 3.03 -18.17
N ALA A 191 17.89 2.37 -17.50
CA ALA A 191 17.55 0.97 -17.78
C ALA A 191 17.08 0.77 -19.23
N LEU A 192 16.21 1.66 -19.73
CA LEU A 192 15.69 1.60 -21.10
C LEU A 192 16.81 1.81 -22.13
N LYS A 193 17.67 2.81 -21.92
CA LYS A 193 18.85 3.06 -22.78
C LYS A 193 19.79 1.85 -22.81
N ALA A 194 20.04 1.21 -21.66
CA ALA A 194 20.86 0.01 -21.59
C ALA A 194 20.26 -1.14 -22.41
N ARG A 195 18.97 -1.43 -22.22
CA ARG A 195 18.22 -2.48 -22.94
C ARG A 195 18.17 -2.25 -24.45
N ALA A 196 17.97 -1.01 -24.89
CA ALA A 196 17.96 -0.65 -26.30
C ALA A 196 19.32 -0.91 -26.97
N ARG A 197 20.43 -0.60 -26.29
CA ARG A 197 21.79 -0.86 -26.79
C ARG A 197 22.09 -2.36 -26.92
N ASP A 198 21.58 -3.17 -25.99
CA ASP A 198 21.78 -4.63 -26.02
C ASP A 198 20.97 -5.29 -27.15
N GLN A 199 19.75 -4.83 -27.42
CA GLN A 199 18.98 -5.32 -28.57
C GLN A 199 19.59 -4.95 -29.93
N VAL A 200 20.20 -3.76 -30.07
CA VAL A 200 20.88 -3.36 -31.31
C VAL A 200 22.11 -4.25 -31.57
N LYS A 201 22.77 -4.76 -30.52
CA LYS A 201 23.83 -5.77 -30.65
C LYS A 201 23.29 -7.15 -31.06
N ALA A 202 22.12 -7.55 -30.55
CA ALA A 202 21.48 -8.82 -30.88
C ALA A 202 20.83 -8.83 -32.29
N LYS A 203 20.23 -7.73 -32.74
CA LYS A 203 19.59 -7.58 -34.06
C LYS A 203 20.55 -7.56 -35.26
N LYS A 204 21.87 -7.65 -35.05
CA LYS A 204 22.82 -7.99 -36.12
C LYS A 204 22.76 -9.46 -36.55
N VAL A 205 21.89 -10.27 -35.93
CA VAL A 205 21.53 -11.62 -36.37
C VAL A 205 20.00 -11.75 -36.38
N GLY A 206 19.39 -11.56 -37.57
CA GLY A 206 17.99 -11.91 -37.85
C GLY A 206 16.94 -10.87 -37.41
N ALA A 207 16.30 -10.22 -38.39
CA ALA A 207 15.18 -9.31 -38.15
C ALA A 207 13.90 -9.85 -38.80
N GLY A 208 12.94 -10.27 -37.97
CA GLY A 208 11.52 -10.31 -38.28
C GLY A 208 10.80 -9.51 -37.20
N LEU A 209 10.25 -8.36 -37.55
CA LEU A 209 9.43 -7.54 -36.66
C LEU A 209 7.99 -8.04 -36.72
N VAL A 210 7.43 -8.41 -35.56
CA VAL A 210 6.00 -8.71 -35.40
C VAL A 210 5.34 -7.50 -34.72
N PRO A 211 4.14 -7.06 -35.15
CA PRO A 211 3.44 -5.95 -34.52
C PRO A 211 2.94 -6.34 -33.12
N ALA A 212 2.89 -5.35 -32.22
CA ALA A 212 2.30 -5.46 -30.90
C ALA A 212 0.81 -5.83 -30.98
N GLN A 213 0.46 -7.05 -30.57
CA GLN A 213 -0.90 -7.45 -30.22
C GLN A 213 -0.85 -8.38 -29.00
N ASP A 214 -1.89 -8.23 -28.16
CA ASP A 214 -2.20 -8.99 -26.95
C ASP A 214 -1.20 -8.92 -25.80
N GLU A 215 -1.28 -7.84 -25.00
CA GLU A 215 -1.14 -8.00 -23.55
C GLU A 215 -2.19 -9.05 -23.16
N GLY A 216 -1.77 -10.24 -22.75
CA GLY A 216 -2.64 -11.33 -22.32
C GLY A 216 -3.64 -10.90 -21.22
N PRO A 217 -4.56 -11.79 -20.80
CA PRO A 217 -5.61 -11.43 -19.84
C PRO A 217 -5.02 -10.67 -18.64
N LEU A 218 -5.56 -9.48 -18.36
CA LEU A 218 -5.02 -8.50 -17.41
C LEU A 218 -4.72 -9.04 -15.99
N PHE A 219 -5.22 -10.23 -15.69
CA PHE A 219 -5.07 -11.00 -14.47
C PHE A 219 -4.98 -12.47 -14.86
N ASP A 220 -3.94 -13.17 -14.40
CA ASP A 220 -3.91 -14.63 -14.41
C ASP A 220 -5.21 -15.19 -13.83
N GLU A 221 -5.65 -16.35 -14.30
CA GLU A 221 -6.75 -17.08 -13.65
C GLU A 221 -6.22 -17.56 -12.29
N PRO A 222 -6.63 -16.98 -11.14
CA PRO A 222 -6.33 -17.65 -9.88
C PRO A 222 -7.13 -18.95 -9.89
N ASP A 223 -6.49 -20.08 -9.61
CA ASP A 223 -7.07 -21.44 -9.49
C ASP A 223 -8.61 -21.42 -9.37
N THR A 224 -9.26 -21.35 -10.54
CA THR A 224 -10.72 -21.34 -10.73
C THR A 224 -11.25 -22.76 -10.65
N GLY A 225 -10.42 -23.72 -10.24
CA GLY A 225 -10.67 -25.14 -10.42
C GLY A 225 -11.90 -25.67 -9.68
N ARG A 226 -12.52 -24.89 -8.79
CA ARG A 226 -13.65 -25.36 -7.97
C ARG A 226 -14.77 -24.34 -7.81
N HIS A 227 -15.24 -23.77 -8.92
CA HIS A 227 -16.54 -23.11 -8.93
C HIS A 227 -17.66 -24.16 -8.98
N GLY A 228 -18.19 -24.53 -7.81
CA GLY A 228 -19.48 -25.22 -7.72
C GLY A 228 -20.66 -24.23 -7.82
N PRO A 229 -21.90 -24.72 -7.83
CA PRO A 229 -23.08 -23.85 -7.88
C PRO A 229 -23.13 -22.89 -6.68
N PRO A 230 -23.80 -21.72 -6.83
CA PRO A 230 -24.03 -20.79 -5.73
C PRO A 230 -24.70 -21.50 -4.55
N LEU A 231 -24.21 -21.23 -3.35
CA LEU A 231 -24.80 -21.78 -2.13
C LEU A 231 -25.99 -20.94 -1.68
N GLY A 232 -27.00 -21.62 -1.13
CA GLY A 232 -28.20 -21.00 -0.60
C GLY A 232 -28.50 -21.44 0.84
N PRO A 233 -29.42 -20.75 1.51
CA PRO A 233 -29.93 -21.19 2.81
C PRO A 233 -30.67 -22.53 2.69
N VAL A 234 -30.50 -23.39 3.71
CA VAL A 234 -31.23 -24.66 3.82
C VAL A 234 -32.33 -24.51 4.86
N GLN A 235 -33.55 -24.97 4.53
CA GLN A 235 -34.69 -24.86 5.43
C GLN A 235 -34.63 -25.81 6.62
N THR A 236 -34.01 -26.98 6.46
CA THR A 236 -33.91 -28.00 7.51
C THR A 236 -32.52 -28.63 7.45
N PRO A 237 -31.56 -28.11 8.22
CA PRO A 237 -30.19 -28.63 8.18
C PRO A 237 -30.11 -30.01 8.83
N ILE A 238 -29.24 -30.86 8.27
CA ILE A 238 -28.75 -32.08 8.86
C ILE A 238 -27.86 -31.71 10.04
N GLU A 239 -28.24 -32.20 11.23
CA GLU A 239 -27.44 -32.07 12.45
C GLU A 239 -26.18 -32.93 12.35
N LEU A 240 -25.05 -32.38 12.82
CA LEU A 240 -23.82 -33.13 12.97
C LEU A 240 -23.74 -33.78 14.34
N ASP A 241 -23.18 -34.99 14.43
CA ASP A 241 -22.85 -35.62 15.69
C ASP A 241 -21.57 -35.00 16.29
N PRO A 242 -21.63 -34.32 17.46
CA PRO A 242 -20.46 -33.70 18.08
C PRO A 242 -19.31 -34.66 18.34
N ASP A 243 -19.58 -35.94 18.63
CA ASP A 243 -18.55 -36.93 18.94
C ASP A 243 -17.85 -37.42 17.65
N GLU A 244 -18.60 -37.57 16.55
CA GLU A 244 -18.00 -37.85 15.24
C GLU A 244 -17.11 -36.69 14.78
N VAL A 245 -17.56 -35.44 14.96
CA VAL A 245 -16.73 -34.28 14.62
C VAL A 245 -15.50 -34.18 15.53
N ALA A 246 -15.64 -34.47 16.83
CA ALA A 246 -14.52 -34.46 17.77
C ALA A 246 -13.43 -35.46 17.41
N SER A 247 -13.81 -36.64 16.91
CA SER A 247 -12.89 -37.70 16.48
C SER A 247 -11.85 -37.23 15.45
N ILE A 248 -12.13 -36.13 14.73
CA ILE A 248 -11.20 -35.54 13.76
C ILE A 248 -9.95 -34.98 14.43
N LEU A 249 -10.13 -34.35 15.61
CA LEU A 249 -9.07 -33.72 16.41
C LEU A 249 -8.56 -34.62 17.55
N GLU A 250 -9.19 -35.77 17.79
CA GLU A 250 -8.71 -36.73 18.77
C GLU A 250 -7.45 -37.46 18.31
N TYR A 251 -6.72 -38.01 19.28
CA TYR A 251 -5.53 -38.82 19.03
C TYR A 251 -5.84 -39.99 18.10
N GLY A 252 -5.04 -40.15 17.03
CA GLY A 252 -5.29 -41.15 16.00
C GLY A 252 -6.27 -40.73 14.90
N GLY A 253 -6.94 -39.58 15.03
CA GLY A 253 -7.76 -38.95 14.00
C GLY A 253 -6.93 -38.37 12.83
N PRO A 254 -7.59 -37.83 11.78
CA PRO A 254 -6.91 -37.29 10.60
C PRO A 254 -5.87 -36.20 10.91
N PHE A 255 -6.15 -35.29 11.84
CA PHE A 255 -5.21 -34.22 12.20
C PHE A 255 -3.96 -34.77 12.89
N SER A 256 -4.14 -35.76 13.76
CA SER A 256 -3.04 -36.46 14.42
C SER A 256 -2.12 -37.20 13.45
N ARG A 257 -2.61 -37.57 12.25
CA ARG A 257 -1.81 -38.24 11.19
C ARG A 257 -1.16 -37.24 10.24
N TYR A 258 -1.80 -36.10 10.01
CA TYR A 258 -1.31 -35.07 9.10
C TYR A 258 -0.19 -34.23 9.72
N PHE A 259 -0.32 -33.83 10.99
CA PHE A 259 0.70 -33.00 11.66
C PHE A 259 1.74 -33.86 12.39
N ASN A 260 3.02 -33.71 12.02
CA ASN A 260 4.14 -34.44 12.63
C ASN A 260 4.29 -34.22 14.14
N ALA A 261 3.87 -33.06 14.66
CA ALA A 261 3.93 -32.70 16.07
C ALA A 261 2.55 -32.28 16.59
N TYR A 262 1.54 -33.13 16.36
CA TYR A 262 0.19 -32.89 16.84
C TYR A 262 0.08 -33.10 18.35
N GLU A 263 -0.60 -32.17 19.03
CA GLU A 263 -0.94 -32.27 20.44
C GLU A 263 -2.45 -32.12 20.58
N GLN A 264 -3.11 -33.14 21.13
CA GLN A 264 -4.53 -33.08 21.45
C GLN A 264 -4.74 -32.19 22.68
N ARG A 265 -5.66 -31.22 22.57
CA ARG A 265 -6.00 -30.30 23.66
C ARG A 265 -7.47 -30.46 24.07
N PRO A 266 -7.78 -30.82 25.32
CA PRO A 266 -9.17 -31.01 25.77
C PRO A 266 -10.07 -29.79 25.56
N GLU A 267 -9.53 -28.58 25.76
CA GLU A 267 -10.27 -27.33 25.59
C GLU A 267 -10.62 -27.08 24.12
N GLN A 268 -9.77 -27.51 23.19
CA GLN A 268 -10.03 -27.45 21.75
C GLN A 268 -11.19 -28.35 21.36
N ILE A 269 -11.23 -29.58 21.90
CA ILE A 269 -12.31 -30.55 21.66
C ILE A 269 -13.62 -30.03 22.25
N ALA A 270 -13.60 -29.54 23.49
CA ALA A 270 -14.78 -28.99 24.15
C ALA A 270 -15.37 -27.80 23.36
N MET A 271 -14.49 -26.90 22.86
CA MET A 271 -14.91 -25.81 21.99
C MET A 271 -15.51 -26.33 20.68
N LEU A 272 -14.88 -27.31 20.04
CA LEU A 272 -15.39 -27.92 18.80
C LEU A 272 -16.77 -28.55 18.98
N GLN A 273 -16.98 -29.32 20.05
CA GLN A 273 -18.29 -29.92 20.35
C GLN A 273 -19.36 -28.84 20.61
N ALA A 274 -19.00 -27.78 21.32
CA ALA A 274 -19.91 -26.65 21.56
C ALA A 274 -20.29 -25.94 20.26
N VAL A 275 -19.32 -25.67 19.37
CA VAL A 275 -19.55 -25.06 18.06
C VAL A 275 -20.41 -25.97 17.18
N THR A 276 -20.14 -27.28 17.18
CA THR A 276 -20.92 -28.28 16.41
C THR A 276 -22.39 -28.26 16.80
N ASN A 277 -22.68 -28.27 18.11
CA ASN A 277 -24.03 -28.19 18.64
C ASN A 277 -24.70 -26.86 18.29
N ALA A 278 -23.96 -25.75 18.36
CA ALA A 278 -24.48 -24.42 18.06
C ALA A 278 -24.88 -24.27 16.59
N LEU A 279 -24.06 -24.75 15.66
CA LEU A 279 -24.35 -24.77 14.22
C LEU A 279 -25.55 -25.67 13.92
N SER A 280 -25.56 -26.90 14.45
CA SER A 280 -26.61 -27.89 14.18
C SER A 280 -27.98 -27.45 14.70
N ARG A 281 -28.02 -26.88 15.91
CA ARG A 281 -29.28 -26.46 16.58
C ARG A 281 -29.62 -24.99 16.37
N SER A 282 -28.84 -24.25 15.58
CA SER A 282 -29.02 -22.82 15.33
C SER A 282 -29.06 -21.96 16.61
N ASN A 283 -28.17 -22.26 17.57
CA ASN A 283 -28.06 -21.54 18.84
C ASN A 283 -26.95 -20.47 18.79
N HIS A 284 -27.11 -19.40 19.56
CA HIS A 284 -26.01 -18.46 19.82
C HIS A 284 -25.05 -19.05 20.87
N LEU A 285 -23.75 -18.97 20.59
CA LEU A 285 -22.69 -19.46 21.46
C LEU A 285 -21.64 -18.36 21.65
N MET A 286 -21.23 -18.14 22.89
CA MET A 286 -20.09 -17.29 23.24
C MET A 286 -19.03 -18.17 23.90
N VAL A 287 -17.80 -18.13 23.36
CA VAL A 287 -16.67 -18.91 23.88
C VAL A 287 -15.53 -17.97 24.20
N GLU A 288 -15.04 -18.03 25.44
CA GLU A 288 -13.76 -17.45 25.81
C GLU A 288 -12.69 -18.55 25.71
N ALA A 289 -11.71 -18.36 24.83
CA ALA A 289 -10.63 -19.32 24.63
C ALA A 289 -9.27 -18.62 24.64
N GLY A 290 -8.35 -19.16 25.45
CA GLY A 290 -6.99 -18.66 25.58
C GLY A 290 -6.21 -18.69 24.27
N THR A 291 -5.09 -17.97 24.22
CA THR A 291 -4.14 -18.07 23.11
C THR A 291 -3.51 -19.47 23.08
N GLY A 292 -3.22 -19.98 21.88
CA GLY A 292 -2.59 -21.30 21.72
C GLY A 292 -3.52 -22.51 21.86
N VAL A 293 -4.80 -22.34 22.24
CA VAL A 293 -5.78 -23.44 22.38
C VAL A 293 -6.09 -24.15 21.04
N GLY A 294 -5.73 -23.55 19.89
CA GLY A 294 -6.07 -24.09 18.57
C GLY A 294 -7.48 -23.69 18.12
N LYS A 295 -7.90 -22.47 18.50
CA LYS A 295 -9.23 -21.88 18.26
C LYS A 295 -9.67 -21.98 16.80
N SER A 296 -8.77 -21.66 15.85
CA SER A 296 -9.07 -21.71 14.41
C SER A 296 -9.66 -23.05 14.01
N PHE A 297 -8.98 -24.17 14.30
CA PHE A 297 -9.48 -25.49 13.93
C PHE A 297 -10.72 -25.91 14.71
N ALA A 298 -10.84 -25.48 15.98
CA ALA A 298 -12.00 -25.79 16.81
C ALA A 298 -13.31 -25.24 16.22
N TYR A 299 -13.28 -24.08 15.55
CA TYR A 299 -14.45 -23.56 14.84
C TYR A 299 -14.48 -23.91 13.35
N LEU A 300 -13.33 -24.03 12.67
CA LEU A 300 -13.28 -24.29 11.22
C LEU A 300 -13.71 -25.72 10.87
N VAL A 301 -13.31 -26.73 11.65
CA VAL A 301 -13.66 -28.14 11.39
C VAL A 301 -15.19 -28.34 11.39
N PRO A 302 -15.93 -27.98 12.46
CA PRO A 302 -17.38 -28.12 12.45
C PRO A 302 -18.06 -27.21 11.43
N ALA A 303 -17.55 -25.99 11.21
CA ALA A 303 -18.09 -25.10 10.18
C ALA A 303 -17.97 -25.69 8.77
N ALA A 304 -16.82 -26.27 8.43
CA ALA A 304 -16.57 -26.86 7.13
C ALA A 304 -17.46 -28.07 6.87
N LEU A 305 -17.55 -28.99 7.84
CA LEU A 305 -18.46 -30.14 7.77
C LEU A 305 -19.90 -29.70 7.59
N PHE A 306 -20.34 -28.80 8.46
CA PHE A 306 -21.72 -28.34 8.46
C PHE A 306 -22.07 -27.68 7.13
N ALA A 307 -21.18 -26.81 6.62
CA ALA A 307 -21.35 -26.14 5.35
C ALA A 307 -21.40 -27.11 4.16
N MET A 308 -20.58 -28.18 4.18
CA MET A 308 -20.51 -29.17 3.11
C MET A 308 -21.71 -30.13 3.13
N GLU A 309 -22.03 -30.73 4.27
CA GLU A 309 -23.16 -31.66 4.44
C GLU A 309 -24.49 -30.98 4.13
N ASN A 310 -24.63 -29.71 4.50
CA ASN A 310 -25.83 -28.93 4.25
C ASN A 310 -25.77 -28.09 2.98
N ASN A 311 -24.70 -28.15 2.19
CA ASN A 311 -24.52 -27.29 1.01
C ASN A 311 -24.91 -25.81 1.28
N THR A 312 -24.43 -25.28 2.41
CA THR A 312 -24.74 -23.93 2.90
C THR A 312 -23.46 -23.15 3.18
N ARG A 313 -23.60 -21.86 3.51
CA ARG A 313 -22.47 -20.97 3.78
C ARG A 313 -22.35 -20.69 5.28
N VAL A 314 -21.12 -20.79 5.78
CA VAL A 314 -20.72 -20.26 7.09
C VAL A 314 -19.79 -19.06 6.87
N VAL A 315 -20.16 -17.91 7.42
CA VAL A 315 -19.33 -16.70 7.39
C VAL A 315 -18.43 -16.67 8.61
N VAL A 316 -17.14 -16.39 8.41
CA VAL A 316 -16.15 -16.20 9.47
C VAL A 316 -15.67 -14.75 9.42
N SER A 317 -15.99 -13.98 10.45
CA SER A 317 -15.55 -12.60 10.58
C SER A 317 -14.34 -12.52 11.51
N THR A 318 -13.28 -11.84 11.08
CA THR A 318 -12.04 -11.68 11.85
C THR A 318 -11.67 -10.21 11.97
N ASN A 319 -10.90 -9.86 13.01
CA ASN A 319 -10.51 -8.46 13.23
C ASN A 319 -9.41 -7.98 12.26
N THR A 320 -8.35 -8.78 12.07
CA THR A 320 -7.15 -8.32 11.36
C THR A 320 -6.94 -9.02 10.01
N ILE A 321 -6.27 -8.33 9.09
CA ILE A 321 -5.87 -8.90 7.80
C ILE A 321 -4.93 -10.10 8.00
N ASN A 322 -4.02 -10.03 8.99
CA ASN A 322 -3.09 -11.12 9.27
C ASN A 322 -3.81 -12.41 9.68
N LEU A 323 -4.90 -12.30 10.47
CA LEU A 323 -5.72 -13.46 10.82
C LEU A 323 -6.44 -14.02 9.59
N GLN A 324 -6.97 -13.18 8.71
CA GLN A 324 -7.58 -13.64 7.44
C GLN A 324 -6.57 -14.39 6.56
N ASP A 325 -5.37 -13.82 6.42
CA ASP A 325 -4.28 -14.42 5.67
C ASP A 325 -3.86 -15.75 6.28
N GLN A 326 -3.80 -15.85 7.61
CA GLN A 326 -3.54 -17.11 8.31
C GLN A 326 -4.61 -18.16 8.00
N LEU A 327 -5.89 -17.80 8.07
CA LEU A 327 -6.98 -18.73 7.78
C LEU A 327 -6.92 -19.24 6.33
N ILE A 328 -6.75 -18.35 5.35
CA ILE A 328 -6.84 -18.74 3.93
C ILE A 328 -5.54 -19.35 3.38
N LYS A 329 -4.36 -18.91 3.84
CA LYS A 329 -3.06 -19.37 3.33
C LYS A 329 -2.51 -20.57 4.11
N LYS A 330 -3.02 -20.85 5.30
CA LYS A 330 -2.52 -21.94 6.17
C LYS A 330 -3.64 -22.83 6.71
N ASP A 331 -4.49 -22.32 7.58
CA ASP A 331 -5.40 -23.18 8.37
C ASP A 331 -6.42 -23.92 7.48
N ILE A 332 -7.02 -23.26 6.49
CA ILE A 332 -7.94 -23.90 5.52
C ILE A 332 -7.23 -24.86 4.56
N PRO A 333 -6.08 -24.52 3.95
CA PRO A 333 -5.27 -25.48 3.19
C PRO A 333 -4.92 -26.73 4.01
N ASP A 334 -4.50 -26.57 5.27
CA ASP A 334 -4.19 -27.68 6.17
C ASP A 334 -5.45 -28.52 6.46
N LEU A 335 -6.60 -27.90 6.70
CA LEU A 335 -7.88 -28.57 6.87
C LEU A 335 -8.25 -29.41 5.63
N ARG A 336 -8.10 -28.84 4.42
CA ARG A 336 -8.35 -29.54 3.15
C ARG A 336 -7.44 -30.74 2.97
N ALA A 337 -6.14 -30.57 3.25
CA ALA A 337 -5.14 -31.61 3.09
C ALA A 337 -5.34 -32.75 4.11
N ALA A 338 -5.64 -32.43 5.37
CA ALA A 338 -5.85 -33.40 6.43
C ALA A 338 -7.09 -34.28 6.19
N LEU A 339 -8.14 -33.71 5.57
CA LEU A 339 -9.45 -34.36 5.44
C LEU A 339 -9.78 -34.82 4.01
N GLY A 340 -8.99 -34.41 3.02
CA GLY A 340 -9.22 -34.76 1.61
C GLY A 340 -10.48 -34.12 1.03
N TRP A 341 -11.00 -33.06 1.65
CA TRP A 341 -12.28 -32.47 1.29
C TRP A 341 -12.20 -31.45 0.16
N ASP A 342 -13.31 -31.34 -0.57
CA ASP A 342 -13.55 -30.25 -1.50
C ASP A 342 -14.17 -29.01 -0.83
N LEU A 343 -13.47 -28.49 0.17
CA LEU A 343 -13.88 -27.27 0.85
C LEU A 343 -13.55 -26.04 0.00
N ARG A 344 -14.58 -25.41 -0.56
CA ARG A 344 -14.52 -24.08 -1.18
C ARG A 344 -14.49 -22.99 -0.11
N ALA A 345 -13.40 -22.24 -0.05
CA ALA A 345 -13.28 -21.08 0.83
C ALA A 345 -12.90 -19.82 0.03
N ALA A 346 -13.42 -18.66 0.43
CA ALA A 346 -13.09 -17.39 -0.21
C ALA A 346 -12.93 -16.28 0.84
N VAL A 347 -12.12 -15.29 0.52
CA VAL A 347 -12.01 -14.04 1.29
C VAL A 347 -12.71 -12.94 0.50
N LEU A 348 -13.60 -12.19 1.15
CA LEU A 348 -14.21 -11.00 0.57
C LEU A 348 -13.85 -9.77 1.40
N LYS A 349 -13.41 -8.73 0.71
CA LYS A 349 -12.97 -7.46 1.28
C LYS A 349 -13.81 -6.32 0.71
N GLY A 350 -13.77 -5.15 1.33
CA GLY A 350 -14.39 -3.95 0.78
C GLY A 350 -13.78 -3.57 -0.58
N ARG A 351 -14.57 -2.92 -1.45
CA ARG A 351 -14.21 -2.53 -2.82
C ARG A 351 -12.89 -1.77 -2.94
N SER A 352 -12.60 -0.90 -1.96
CA SER A 352 -11.36 -0.13 -1.86
C SER A 352 -10.09 -0.97 -1.76
N ASN A 353 -10.20 -2.27 -1.46
CA ASN A 353 -9.06 -3.20 -1.41
C ASN A 353 -8.75 -3.86 -2.77
N TYR A 354 -9.55 -3.61 -3.81
CA TYR A 354 -9.35 -4.21 -5.12
C TYR A 354 -9.04 -3.17 -6.16
N MET A 355 -8.05 -3.46 -7.02
CA MET A 355 -7.74 -2.62 -8.17
C MET A 355 -8.88 -2.70 -9.20
N CYS A 356 -9.24 -1.55 -9.78
CA CYS A 356 -10.21 -1.45 -10.87
C CYS A 356 -9.48 -1.34 -12.22
N PRO A 357 -9.56 -2.36 -13.10
CA PRO A 357 -8.83 -2.34 -14.35
C PRO A 357 -9.27 -1.20 -15.28
N ARG A 358 -10.56 -0.83 -15.25
CA ARG A 358 -11.08 0.34 -15.97
C ARG A 358 -10.40 1.65 -15.53
N ARG A 359 -10.29 1.89 -14.22
CA ARG A 359 -9.68 3.12 -13.69
C ARG A 359 -8.18 3.13 -13.95
N LEU A 360 -7.53 1.98 -13.90
CA LEU A 360 -6.14 1.81 -14.32
C LEU A 360 -5.95 2.20 -15.79
N GLU A 361 -6.79 1.69 -16.70
CA GLU A 361 -6.73 2.05 -18.13
C GLU A 361 -6.95 3.54 -18.37
N ILE A 362 -7.91 4.15 -17.67
CA ILE A 362 -8.14 5.61 -17.72
C ILE A 362 -6.87 6.37 -17.32
N MET A 363 -6.23 5.99 -16.20
CA MET A 363 -4.99 6.64 -15.74
C MET A 363 -3.81 6.38 -16.70
N ARG A 364 -3.69 5.19 -17.29
CA ARG A 364 -2.69 4.88 -18.34
C ARG A 364 -2.91 5.73 -19.60
N HIS A 365 -4.16 5.95 -19.99
CA HIS A 365 -4.54 6.66 -21.21
C HIS A 365 -4.32 8.18 -21.10
N TYR A 366 -4.87 8.80 -20.06
CA TYR A 366 -4.73 10.26 -19.85
C TYR A 366 -3.37 10.64 -19.24
N GLY A 367 -2.71 9.69 -18.59
CA GLY A 367 -1.45 9.88 -17.90
C GLY A 367 -1.61 10.40 -16.46
N PRO A 368 -0.59 10.19 -15.61
CA PRO A 368 -0.52 10.76 -14.27
C PRO A 368 -0.25 12.27 -14.31
N ASN A 369 -0.77 13.01 -13.33
CA ASN A 369 -0.66 14.47 -13.26
C ASN A 369 0.44 14.97 -12.30
N ASN A 370 0.99 14.09 -11.47
CA ASN A 370 1.99 14.43 -10.46
C ASN A 370 2.91 13.24 -10.14
N PRO A 371 4.05 13.46 -9.44
CA PRO A 371 5.00 12.42 -9.07
C PRO A 371 4.40 11.25 -8.26
N ASP A 372 3.42 11.50 -7.39
CA ASP A 372 2.79 10.43 -6.61
C ASP A 372 1.90 9.53 -7.47
N GLU A 373 1.18 10.10 -8.43
CA GLU A 373 0.37 9.35 -9.40
C GLU A 373 1.23 8.44 -10.27
N ILE A 374 2.34 8.94 -10.84
CA ILE A 374 3.24 8.09 -11.63
C ILE A 374 3.91 7.01 -10.79
N ARG A 375 4.34 7.32 -9.55
CA ARG A 375 4.94 6.35 -8.65
C ARG A 375 4.00 5.19 -8.38
N VAL A 376 2.75 5.46 -7.98
CA VAL A 376 1.76 4.41 -7.70
C VAL A 376 1.34 3.69 -8.97
N LEU A 377 1.16 4.40 -10.09
CA LEU A 377 0.84 3.78 -11.38
C LEU A 377 1.93 2.80 -11.81
N ALA A 378 3.20 3.24 -11.85
CA ALA A 378 4.33 2.39 -12.20
C ALA A 378 4.45 1.20 -11.24
N LYS A 379 4.27 1.42 -9.92
CA LYS A 379 4.23 0.35 -8.91
C LYS A 379 3.16 -0.70 -9.21
N VAL A 380 1.94 -0.26 -9.54
CA VAL A 380 0.83 -1.17 -9.90
C VAL A 380 1.13 -1.92 -11.19
N LEU A 381 1.69 -1.26 -12.21
CA LEU A 381 2.05 -1.90 -13.47
C LEU A 381 3.13 -2.98 -13.29
N VAL A 382 4.15 -2.73 -12.47
CA VAL A 382 5.18 -3.72 -12.12
C VAL A 382 4.59 -4.85 -11.28
N TRP A 383 3.80 -4.53 -10.26
CA TRP A 383 3.17 -5.54 -9.40
C TRP A 383 2.28 -6.50 -10.19
N ARG A 384 1.57 -6.02 -11.23
CA ARG A 384 0.77 -6.87 -12.12
C ARG A 384 1.58 -7.93 -12.87
N GLN A 385 2.88 -7.74 -13.05
CA GLN A 385 3.78 -8.76 -13.63
C GLN A 385 4.18 -9.83 -12.61
N ILE A 386 4.02 -9.54 -11.31
CA ILE A 386 4.39 -10.41 -10.19
C ILE A 386 3.17 -11.16 -9.65
N SER A 387 2.02 -10.50 -9.59
CA SER A 387 0.77 -11.03 -9.02
C SER A 387 -0.46 -10.60 -9.80
N GLY A 388 -1.38 -11.55 -9.99
CA GLY A 388 -2.69 -11.34 -10.63
C GLY A 388 -3.85 -11.15 -9.66
N SER A 389 -3.62 -11.06 -8.34
CA SER A 389 -4.72 -11.07 -7.35
C SER A 389 -5.57 -9.79 -7.38
N GLY A 390 -4.97 -8.65 -7.75
CA GLY A 390 -5.64 -7.36 -7.69
C GLY A 390 -5.93 -6.85 -6.27
N ASP A 391 -5.36 -7.48 -5.24
CA ASP A 391 -5.51 -7.13 -3.83
C ASP A 391 -4.50 -6.05 -3.39
N ARG A 392 -5.01 -4.92 -2.90
CA ARG A 392 -4.24 -3.80 -2.34
C ARG A 392 -3.24 -4.26 -1.27
N ASN A 393 -3.58 -5.26 -0.47
CA ASN A 393 -2.77 -5.65 0.70
C ASN A 393 -1.43 -6.26 0.32
N GLU A 394 -1.22 -6.65 -0.94
CA GLU A 394 0.09 -7.07 -1.44
C GLU A 394 1.01 -5.88 -1.71
N LEU A 395 0.47 -4.67 -1.86
CA LEU A 395 1.22 -3.46 -2.14
C LEU A 395 1.55 -2.69 -0.86
N ASN A 396 2.78 -2.20 -0.77
CA ASN A 396 3.13 -1.20 0.23
C ASN A 396 2.70 0.20 -0.26
N LEU A 397 1.54 0.64 0.26
CA LEU A 397 0.93 1.96 0.05
C LEU A 397 0.73 2.64 1.41
N ASN A 398 1.83 2.87 2.13
CA ASN A 398 1.79 3.37 3.50
C ASN A 398 1.69 4.91 3.57
N ARG A 399 2.17 5.63 2.55
CA ARG A 399 2.09 7.10 2.53
C ARG A 399 0.65 7.57 2.30
N PRO A 400 0.20 8.67 2.95
CA PRO A 400 -1.13 9.23 2.71
C PRO A 400 -1.40 9.52 1.22
N GLN A 401 -0.42 10.10 0.52
CA GLN A 401 -0.52 10.43 -0.91
C GLN A 401 -0.72 9.17 -1.76
N GLU A 402 0.00 8.08 -1.46
CA GLU A 402 -0.17 6.80 -2.17
C GLU A 402 -1.56 6.21 -1.97
N LYS A 403 -2.14 6.35 -0.76
CA LYS A 403 -3.51 5.89 -0.46
C LYS A 403 -4.54 6.72 -1.23
N GLU A 404 -4.32 8.02 -1.38
CA GLU A 404 -5.18 8.91 -2.18
C GLU A 404 -5.15 8.52 -3.66
N VAL A 405 -3.96 8.25 -4.22
CA VAL A 405 -3.87 7.75 -5.61
C VAL A 405 -4.53 6.38 -5.75
N TRP A 406 -4.35 5.48 -4.78
CA TRP A 406 -5.02 4.18 -4.81
C TRP A 406 -6.54 4.30 -4.80
N ALA A 407 -7.12 5.25 -4.07
CA ALA A 407 -8.58 5.48 -4.11
C ALA A 407 -9.08 5.73 -5.54
N LYS A 408 -8.30 6.48 -6.36
CA LYS A 408 -8.58 6.72 -7.79
C LYS A 408 -8.42 5.49 -8.67
N LEU A 409 -7.63 4.50 -8.24
CA LEU A 409 -7.39 3.25 -8.97
C LEU A 409 -8.25 2.08 -8.49
N SER A 410 -8.83 2.16 -7.29
CA SER A 410 -9.58 1.08 -6.66
C SER A 410 -10.99 0.90 -7.24
N ALA A 411 -11.64 -0.22 -6.92
CA ALA A 411 -13.03 -0.54 -7.32
C ALA A 411 -14.10 0.22 -6.52
N GLU A 412 -13.70 1.19 -5.68
CA GLU A 412 -14.59 2.10 -4.95
C GLU A 412 -15.22 3.13 -5.90
N ASP A 413 -16.17 2.64 -6.68
CA ASP A 413 -16.91 3.40 -7.68
C ASP A 413 -18.41 3.13 -7.51
N GLU A 414 -19.20 4.17 -7.26
CA GLU A 414 -20.65 4.07 -7.10
C GLU A 414 -21.34 3.58 -8.39
N ALA A 415 -20.76 3.86 -9.56
CA ALA A 415 -21.28 3.41 -10.85
C ALA A 415 -20.85 1.96 -11.19
N CYS A 416 -20.07 1.30 -10.34
CA CYS A 416 -19.63 -0.07 -10.54
C CYS A 416 -20.70 -1.08 -10.06
N SER A 417 -21.30 -1.80 -11.02
CA SER A 417 -22.25 -2.90 -10.80
C SER A 417 -21.71 -4.21 -11.36
N SER A 418 -22.20 -5.35 -10.85
CA SER A 418 -21.83 -6.68 -11.35
C SER A 418 -22.10 -6.84 -12.85
N GLU A 419 -23.21 -6.27 -13.33
CA GLU A 419 -23.60 -6.29 -14.76
C GLU A 419 -22.66 -5.44 -15.61
N ASN A 420 -22.31 -4.24 -15.14
CA ASN A 420 -21.36 -3.35 -15.84
C ASN A 420 -19.98 -4.01 -15.93
N CYS A 421 -19.52 -4.70 -14.89
CA CYS A 421 -18.25 -5.41 -14.90
C CYS A 421 -18.28 -6.66 -15.81
N ALA A 422 -19.34 -7.46 -15.76
CA ALA A 422 -19.47 -8.63 -16.64
C ALA A 422 -19.54 -8.22 -18.11
N GLY A 423 -20.34 -7.19 -18.44
CA GLY A 423 -20.54 -6.74 -19.81
C GLY A 423 -19.37 -5.94 -20.40
N ARG A 424 -18.68 -5.11 -19.60
CA ARG A 424 -17.58 -4.25 -20.11
C ARG A 424 -16.18 -4.83 -19.95
N MET A 425 -15.95 -5.66 -18.93
CA MET A 425 -14.60 -6.16 -18.58
C MET A 425 -14.45 -7.67 -18.74
N GLY A 426 -15.47 -8.36 -19.27
CA GLY A 426 -15.45 -9.82 -19.46
C GLY A 426 -15.25 -10.61 -18.16
N GLY A 427 -15.62 -10.04 -17.00
CA GLY A 427 -15.44 -10.69 -15.70
C GLY A 427 -14.00 -10.72 -15.17
N THR A 428 -13.06 -10.00 -15.79
CA THR A 428 -11.64 -9.98 -15.37
C THR A 428 -11.37 -9.19 -14.09
N CYS A 429 -12.32 -8.33 -13.68
CA CYS A 429 -12.17 -7.47 -12.50
C CYS A 429 -11.92 -8.29 -11.21
N PRO A 430 -10.84 -8.02 -10.45
CA PRO A 430 -10.51 -8.73 -9.21
C PRO A 430 -11.64 -8.74 -8.18
N PHE A 431 -12.30 -7.59 -7.97
CA PHE A 431 -13.44 -7.50 -7.06
C PHE A 431 -14.62 -8.38 -7.52
N TYR A 432 -14.89 -8.39 -8.83
CA TYR A 432 -15.95 -9.24 -9.38
C TYR A 432 -15.62 -10.72 -9.18
N ARG A 433 -14.38 -11.14 -9.47
CA ARG A 433 -13.90 -12.51 -9.24
C ARG A 433 -14.01 -12.90 -7.76
N ALA A 434 -13.58 -12.04 -6.85
CA ALA A 434 -13.72 -12.26 -5.41
C ALA A 434 -15.19 -12.40 -4.99
N LYS A 435 -16.10 -11.59 -5.57
CA LYS A 435 -17.54 -11.69 -5.32
C LYS A 435 -18.13 -13.00 -5.86
N GLN A 436 -17.72 -13.45 -7.05
CA GLN A 436 -18.15 -14.76 -7.59
C GLN A 436 -17.62 -15.93 -6.75
N ALA A 437 -16.37 -15.86 -6.30
CA ALA A 437 -15.81 -16.85 -5.38
C ALA A 437 -16.59 -16.89 -4.05
N ALA A 438 -16.96 -15.73 -3.50
CA ALA A 438 -17.75 -15.63 -2.28
C ALA A 438 -19.16 -16.24 -2.43
N LEU A 439 -19.82 -16.09 -3.59
CA LEU A 439 -21.11 -16.72 -3.88
C LEU A 439 -21.03 -18.27 -3.87
N ASN A 440 -19.87 -18.82 -4.19
CA ASN A 440 -19.67 -20.26 -4.30
C ASN A 440 -18.92 -20.87 -3.09
N ALA A 441 -18.51 -20.07 -2.11
CA ALA A 441 -17.71 -20.53 -0.98
C ALA A 441 -18.57 -21.09 0.16
N HIS A 442 -18.22 -22.30 0.62
CA HIS A 442 -18.75 -22.89 1.85
C HIS A 442 -18.33 -22.07 3.07
N ILE A 443 -17.06 -21.66 3.12
CA ILE A 443 -16.51 -20.77 4.15
C ILE A 443 -16.18 -19.41 3.53
N LEU A 444 -16.89 -18.37 3.97
CA LEU A 444 -16.63 -17.00 3.54
C LEU A 444 -15.95 -16.21 4.66
N ILE A 445 -14.70 -15.81 4.44
CA ILE A 445 -13.93 -15.01 5.39
C ILE A 445 -14.12 -13.52 5.06
N VAL A 446 -14.46 -12.72 6.07
CA VAL A 446 -14.61 -11.27 5.98
C VAL A 446 -13.95 -10.58 7.18
N ASN A 447 -13.75 -9.26 7.09
CA ASN A 447 -13.39 -8.47 8.26
C ASN A 447 -14.64 -7.99 9.02
N HIS A 448 -14.48 -7.59 10.29
CA HIS A 448 -15.59 -7.06 11.08
C HIS A 448 -16.24 -5.82 10.43
N ALA A 449 -15.43 -4.92 9.86
CA ALA A 449 -15.95 -3.71 9.23
C ALA A 449 -16.92 -4.00 8.06
N LEU A 450 -16.60 -5.00 7.22
CA LEU A 450 -17.42 -5.41 6.09
C LEU A 450 -18.68 -6.14 6.54
N LEU A 451 -18.57 -7.00 7.56
CA LEU A 451 -19.73 -7.63 8.21
C LEU A 451 -20.71 -6.56 8.74
N LEU A 452 -20.20 -5.57 9.46
CA LEU A 452 -21.02 -4.51 10.05
C LEU A 452 -21.61 -3.58 8.99
N SER A 453 -20.88 -3.29 7.91
CA SER A 453 -21.38 -2.55 6.76
C SER A 453 -22.51 -3.31 6.03
N ASP A 454 -22.41 -4.63 5.93
CA ASP A 454 -23.47 -5.47 5.37
C ASP A 454 -24.74 -5.40 6.22
N VAL A 455 -24.62 -5.54 7.55
CA VAL A 455 -25.75 -5.39 8.48
C VAL A 455 -26.39 -4.01 8.38
N ALA A 456 -25.58 -2.93 8.35
CA ALA A 456 -26.06 -1.56 8.26
C ALA A 456 -26.81 -1.26 6.94
N THR A 457 -26.50 -1.98 5.86
CA THR A 457 -27.13 -1.84 4.54
C THR A 457 -28.28 -2.82 4.29
N GLY A 458 -28.66 -3.61 5.31
CA GLY A 458 -29.73 -4.60 5.22
C GLY A 458 -29.35 -5.86 4.46
N SER A 459 -28.12 -6.38 4.67
CA SER A 459 -27.60 -7.63 4.08
C SER A 459 -27.52 -7.64 2.56
N LYS A 460 -27.02 -6.53 1.97
CA LYS A 460 -26.93 -6.34 0.51
C LYS A 460 -25.51 -6.46 -0.06
N VAL A 461 -24.49 -6.52 0.79
CA VAL A 461 -23.08 -6.49 0.41
C VAL A 461 -22.53 -7.90 0.31
N LEU A 462 -22.79 -8.73 1.32
CA LEU A 462 -22.35 -10.11 1.39
C LEU A 462 -23.37 -11.04 0.72
N PRO A 463 -22.91 -12.18 0.16
CA PRO A 463 -23.80 -13.29 -0.19
C PRO A 463 -24.65 -13.74 1.00
N GLU A 464 -25.92 -14.10 0.77
CA GLU A 464 -26.86 -14.52 1.82
C GLU A 464 -26.29 -15.61 2.74
N TYR A 465 -26.40 -15.44 4.06
CA TYR A 465 -25.88 -16.39 5.04
C TYR A 465 -26.78 -16.46 6.27
N GLN A 466 -26.79 -17.61 6.94
CA GLN A 466 -27.50 -17.81 8.21
C GLN A 466 -26.56 -18.14 9.38
N TYR A 467 -25.36 -18.63 9.07
CA TYR A 467 -24.39 -19.07 10.06
C TYR A 467 -23.19 -18.13 10.07
N LEU A 468 -22.86 -17.61 11.27
CA LEU A 468 -21.81 -16.62 11.47
C LEU A 468 -20.94 -17.02 12.66
N ILE A 469 -19.63 -17.01 12.44
CA ILE A 469 -18.60 -17.10 13.47
C ILE A 469 -17.89 -15.75 13.53
N VAL A 470 -17.79 -15.17 14.72
CA VAL A 470 -17.04 -13.93 14.96
C VAL A 470 -15.82 -14.27 15.79
N ASP A 471 -14.66 -14.29 15.14
CA ASP A 471 -13.37 -14.50 15.79
C ASP A 471 -12.86 -13.18 16.38
N GLU A 472 -12.19 -13.25 17.53
CA GLU A 472 -11.76 -12.07 18.30
C GLU A 472 -12.88 -11.02 18.50
N ALA A 473 -14.09 -11.50 18.84
CA ALA A 473 -15.31 -10.70 19.01
C ALA A 473 -15.20 -9.54 20.01
N HIS A 474 -14.19 -9.53 20.88
CA HIS A 474 -13.89 -8.41 21.77
C HIS A 474 -13.54 -7.11 21.01
N HIS A 475 -13.18 -7.20 19.73
CA HIS A 475 -12.98 -6.04 18.85
C HIS A 475 -14.25 -5.55 18.14
N LEU A 476 -15.39 -6.24 18.31
CA LEU A 476 -16.61 -5.93 17.56
C LEU A 476 -17.18 -4.55 17.94
N GLU A 477 -17.07 -4.15 19.21
CA GLU A 477 -17.52 -2.83 19.69
C GLU A 477 -16.76 -1.70 18.96
N SER A 478 -15.42 -1.73 19.00
CA SER A 478 -14.58 -0.70 18.37
C SER A 478 -14.70 -0.71 16.84
N ALA A 479 -14.87 -1.89 16.23
CA ALA A 479 -15.16 -2.03 14.81
C ALA A 479 -16.53 -1.41 14.44
N THR A 480 -17.54 -1.59 15.29
CA THR A 480 -18.88 -0.99 15.12
C THR A 480 -18.83 0.53 15.22
N THR A 481 -18.16 1.06 16.24
CA THR A 481 -17.96 2.50 16.37
C THR A 481 -17.25 3.06 15.14
N SER A 482 -16.18 2.40 14.69
CA SER A 482 -15.40 2.85 13.53
C SER A 482 -16.21 2.80 12.23
N ALA A 483 -16.98 1.74 12.01
CA ALA A 483 -17.76 1.54 10.79
C ALA A 483 -18.99 2.47 10.70
N LEU A 484 -19.56 2.88 11.84
CA LEU A 484 -20.72 3.77 11.91
C LEU A 484 -20.37 5.23 12.21
N SER A 485 -19.07 5.55 12.31
CA SER A 485 -18.59 6.93 12.49
C SER A 485 -18.05 7.51 11.19
N PHE A 486 -18.20 8.81 11.02
CA PHE A 486 -17.50 9.58 9.99
C PHE A 486 -16.39 10.41 10.66
N ARG A 487 -15.24 10.49 9.99
CA ARG A 487 -14.13 11.35 10.41
C ARG A 487 -13.73 12.25 9.24
N MET A 488 -13.48 13.51 9.57
CA MET A 488 -12.92 14.49 8.63
C MET A 488 -11.80 15.25 9.35
N SER A 489 -10.61 15.24 8.78
CA SER A 489 -9.54 16.14 9.20
C SER A 489 -9.55 17.44 8.40
N GLN A 490 -8.79 18.44 8.87
CA GLN A 490 -8.55 19.66 8.10
C GLN A 490 -7.98 19.34 6.71
N ASN A 491 -6.99 18.44 6.66
CA ASN A 491 -6.36 18.02 5.40
C ASN A 491 -7.37 17.36 4.45
N ASP A 492 -8.30 16.55 4.98
CA ASP A 492 -9.36 15.92 4.16
C ASP A 492 -10.29 16.97 3.55
N PHE A 493 -10.69 17.97 4.34
CA PHE A 493 -11.56 19.06 3.89
C PHE A 493 -10.87 19.93 2.82
N GLU A 494 -9.64 20.37 3.09
CA GLU A 494 -8.85 21.15 2.13
C GLU A 494 -8.58 20.35 0.84
N ARG A 495 -8.38 19.02 0.94
CA ARG A 495 -8.25 18.15 -0.23
C ARG A 495 -9.53 18.13 -1.06
N MET A 496 -10.70 17.93 -0.45
CA MET A 496 -11.98 17.95 -1.17
C MET A 496 -12.18 19.28 -1.93
N LEU A 497 -11.78 20.41 -1.34
CA LEU A 497 -11.83 21.70 -2.03
C LEU A 497 -10.81 21.81 -3.18
N ARG A 498 -9.60 21.28 -3.02
CA ARG A 498 -8.61 21.21 -4.11
C ARG A 498 -9.09 20.32 -5.26
N GLU A 499 -9.80 19.23 -4.97
CA GLU A 499 -10.38 18.34 -5.98
C GLU A 499 -11.48 19.02 -6.79
N VAL A 500 -12.34 19.83 -6.15
CA VAL A 500 -13.27 20.70 -6.87
C VAL A 500 -12.50 21.62 -7.83
N GLY A 501 -11.42 22.22 -7.34
CA GLY A 501 -10.49 23.02 -8.12
C GLY A 501 -11.10 24.34 -8.61
N GLY A 502 -10.57 24.86 -9.71
CA GLY A 502 -10.97 26.15 -10.28
C GLY A 502 -11.05 26.08 -11.79
N THR A 503 -10.89 27.21 -12.48
CA THR A 503 -11.00 27.26 -13.94
C THR A 503 -9.92 26.46 -14.68
N ASN A 504 -8.76 26.28 -14.06
CA ASN A 504 -7.59 25.65 -14.67
C ASN A 504 -7.16 24.34 -13.96
N SER A 505 -7.90 23.90 -12.94
CA SER A 505 -7.50 22.76 -12.10
C SER A 505 -8.72 22.05 -11.51
N GLY A 506 -8.51 20.82 -11.03
CA GLY A 506 -9.57 19.99 -10.43
C GLY A 506 -10.71 19.64 -11.39
N VAL A 507 -11.83 19.19 -10.82
CA VAL A 507 -13.01 18.73 -11.56
C VAL A 507 -13.60 19.86 -12.41
N LEU A 508 -13.66 21.08 -11.88
CA LEU A 508 -14.23 22.22 -12.59
C LEU A 508 -13.42 22.59 -13.84
N GLY A 509 -12.09 22.64 -13.74
CA GLY A 509 -11.21 22.92 -14.88
C GLY A 509 -11.25 21.80 -15.91
N HIS A 510 -11.31 20.54 -15.46
CA HIS A 510 -11.48 19.40 -16.36
C HIS A 510 -12.79 19.47 -17.15
N LEU A 511 -13.91 19.78 -16.47
CA LEU A 511 -15.20 19.96 -17.13
C LEU A 511 -15.16 21.08 -18.16
N LEU A 512 -14.52 22.22 -17.88
CA LEU A 512 -14.33 23.29 -18.86
C LEU A 512 -13.55 22.83 -20.09
N ASN A 513 -12.50 22.04 -19.90
CA ASN A 513 -11.70 21.54 -21.01
C ASN A 513 -12.48 20.55 -21.88
N VAL A 514 -13.16 19.57 -21.28
CA VAL A 514 -13.92 18.54 -22.01
C VAL A 514 -15.13 19.14 -22.74
N THR A 515 -15.79 20.13 -22.14
CA THR A 515 -17.00 20.74 -22.70
C THR A 515 -16.74 21.85 -23.72
N ARG A 516 -15.49 22.33 -23.84
CA ARG A 516 -15.10 23.44 -24.72
C ARG A 516 -15.56 23.24 -26.16
N ASP A 517 -15.33 22.06 -26.70
CA ASP A 517 -15.65 21.74 -28.10
C ASP A 517 -17.03 21.06 -28.25
N LEU A 518 -17.71 20.78 -27.14
CA LEU A 518 -19.04 20.14 -27.12
C LEU A 518 -20.19 21.14 -27.01
N LEU A 519 -19.93 22.32 -26.43
CA LEU A 519 -20.94 23.35 -26.17
C LEU A 519 -20.91 24.46 -27.22
N ARG A 520 -22.06 25.10 -27.44
CA ARG A 520 -22.13 26.33 -28.25
C ARG A 520 -21.38 27.45 -27.54
N PRO A 521 -20.79 28.42 -28.26
CA PRO A 521 -20.01 29.49 -27.64
C PRO A 521 -20.75 30.27 -26.53
N SER A 522 -22.05 30.53 -26.68
CA SER A 522 -22.87 31.20 -25.66
C SER A 522 -23.04 30.36 -24.40
N ASP A 523 -23.25 29.05 -24.57
CA ASP A 523 -23.49 28.11 -23.47
C ASP A 523 -22.18 27.83 -22.74
N PHE A 524 -21.07 27.73 -23.48
CA PHE A 524 -19.74 27.61 -22.92
C PHE A 524 -19.34 28.86 -22.10
N ALA A 525 -19.65 30.06 -22.58
CA ALA A 525 -19.41 31.29 -21.83
C ALA A 525 -20.23 31.35 -20.53
N ASN A 526 -21.50 30.94 -20.58
CA ASN A 526 -22.35 30.84 -19.39
C ASN A 526 -21.82 29.80 -18.39
N PHE A 527 -21.41 28.64 -18.88
CA PHE A 527 -20.82 27.58 -18.06
C PHE A 527 -19.50 28.03 -17.42
N THR A 528 -18.64 28.73 -18.16
CA THR A 528 -17.39 29.32 -17.65
C THR A 528 -17.67 30.32 -16.52
N ASN A 529 -18.68 31.17 -16.67
CA ASN A 529 -19.10 32.09 -15.59
C ASN A 529 -19.62 31.36 -14.34
N MET A 530 -20.35 30.25 -14.51
CA MET A 530 -20.77 29.41 -13.39
C MET A 530 -19.57 28.78 -12.67
N VAL A 531 -18.59 28.28 -13.42
CA VAL A 531 -17.37 27.69 -12.86
C VAL A 531 -16.55 28.74 -12.11
N HIS A 532 -16.41 29.96 -12.63
CA HIS A 532 -15.77 31.07 -11.89
C HIS A 532 -16.44 31.33 -10.55
N ARG A 533 -17.78 31.44 -10.52
CA ARG A 533 -18.53 31.66 -9.28
C ARG A 533 -18.35 30.50 -8.29
N ALA A 534 -18.36 29.26 -8.77
CA ALA A 534 -18.12 28.09 -7.93
C ALA A 534 -16.70 28.10 -7.35
N SER A 535 -15.70 28.47 -8.15
CA SER A 535 -14.30 28.61 -7.71
C SER A 535 -14.16 29.69 -6.63
N ASP A 536 -14.82 30.84 -6.77
CA ASP A 536 -14.80 31.90 -5.76
C ASP A 536 -15.44 31.46 -4.44
N LEU A 537 -16.55 30.71 -4.51
CA LEU A 537 -17.22 30.15 -3.34
C LEU A 537 -16.35 29.09 -2.63
N ALA A 538 -15.71 28.21 -3.41
CA ALA A 538 -14.80 27.20 -2.87
C ALA A 538 -13.60 27.85 -2.15
N PHE A 539 -13.03 28.91 -2.71
CA PHE A 539 -11.93 29.66 -2.08
C PHE A 539 -12.37 30.33 -0.76
N ARG A 540 -13.57 30.91 -0.71
CA ARG A 540 -14.11 31.47 0.54
C ARG A 540 -14.33 30.39 1.59
N LEU A 541 -14.86 29.24 1.19
CA LEU A 541 -15.07 28.10 2.07
C LEU A 541 -13.75 27.55 2.62
N ASP A 542 -12.69 27.50 1.81
CA ASP A 542 -11.33 27.14 2.25
C ASP A 542 -10.83 28.06 3.37
N SER A 543 -10.96 29.38 3.18
CA SER A 543 -10.58 30.36 4.20
C SER A 543 -11.38 30.19 5.49
N GLN A 544 -12.71 30.05 5.40
CA GLN A 544 -13.56 29.87 6.57
C GLN A 544 -13.29 28.55 7.30
N ALA A 545 -12.95 27.49 6.56
CA ALA A 545 -12.61 26.21 7.16
C ALA A 545 -11.29 26.27 7.92
N LYS A 546 -10.28 26.97 7.39
CA LYS A 546 -9.03 27.21 8.11
C LYS A 546 -9.27 27.93 9.44
N ASP A 547 -10.11 28.97 9.42
CA ASP A 547 -10.49 29.68 10.65
C ASP A 547 -11.23 28.76 11.63
N PHE A 548 -12.16 27.92 11.14
CA PHE A 548 -12.87 26.93 11.95
C PHE A 548 -11.92 25.93 12.62
N PHE A 549 -10.99 25.34 11.86
CA PHE A 549 -10.03 24.39 12.42
C PHE A 549 -9.03 25.05 13.37
N TYR A 550 -8.65 26.31 13.13
CA TYR A 550 -7.86 27.10 14.06
C TYR A 550 -8.60 27.31 15.39
N MET A 551 -9.87 27.73 15.35
CA MET A 551 -10.70 27.88 16.56
C MET A 551 -10.90 26.55 17.28
N LEU A 552 -11.07 25.45 16.55
CA LEU A 552 -11.17 24.12 17.14
C LEU A 552 -9.86 23.71 17.82
N ALA A 553 -8.71 23.99 17.22
CA ALA A 553 -7.41 23.72 17.84
C ALA A 553 -7.19 24.54 19.12
N ASP A 554 -7.59 25.81 19.13
CA ASP A 554 -7.53 26.67 20.31
C ASP A 554 -8.46 26.16 21.43
N PHE A 555 -9.71 25.83 21.09
CA PHE A 555 -10.65 25.20 22.03
C PHE A 555 -10.05 23.92 22.65
N MET A 556 -9.49 23.03 21.83
CA MET A 556 -8.85 21.81 22.32
C MET A 556 -7.62 22.10 23.19
N ALA A 557 -6.86 23.16 22.91
CA ALA A 557 -5.74 23.59 23.75
C ALA A 557 -6.20 24.09 25.13
N GLN A 558 -7.31 24.84 25.18
CA GLN A 558 -7.93 25.30 26.42
C GLN A 558 -8.44 24.14 27.27
N MET A 559 -9.07 23.14 26.65
CA MET A 559 -9.58 21.93 27.32
C MET A 559 -8.49 21.10 28.02
N ARG A 560 -7.22 21.23 27.61
CA ARG A 560 -6.10 20.51 28.24
C ARG A 560 -5.74 21.01 29.63
N GLU A 561 -6.27 22.15 30.08
CA GLU A 561 -6.02 22.73 31.41
C GLU A 561 -4.51 22.82 31.76
N GLY A 562 -3.65 23.10 30.78
CA GLY A 562 -2.20 23.24 30.99
C GLY A 562 -1.40 21.94 31.08
N LYS A 563 -2.00 20.77 30.81
CA LYS A 563 -1.25 19.49 30.73
C LYS A 563 -0.27 19.50 29.55
N PRO A 564 1.00 19.05 29.72
CA PRO A 564 2.01 19.08 28.68
C PRO A 564 1.62 18.24 27.45
N GLN A 565 2.19 18.59 26.30
CA GLN A 565 2.05 17.79 25.07
C GLN A 565 2.64 16.40 25.28
N SER A 566 1.80 15.36 25.28
CA SER A 566 2.25 13.97 25.21
C SER A 566 2.37 13.55 23.76
N LEU A 567 3.09 12.44 23.52
CA LEU A 567 3.17 11.78 22.21
C LEU A 567 1.83 11.14 21.76
N TYR A 568 0.81 11.14 22.63
CA TYR A 568 -0.49 10.54 22.35
C TYR A 568 -1.51 11.62 21.95
N ALA A 569 -2.39 11.27 21.00
CA ALA A 569 -3.45 12.16 20.56
C ALA A 569 -4.41 12.49 21.72
N TYR A 570 -4.69 13.78 21.93
CA TYR A 570 -5.69 14.24 22.87
C TYR A 570 -7.08 14.16 22.23
N GLN A 571 -8.06 13.61 22.95
CA GLN A 571 -9.42 13.39 22.45
C GLN A 571 -10.42 13.94 23.46
N GLU A 572 -11.40 14.69 22.97
CA GLU A 572 -12.52 15.19 23.77
C GLU A 572 -13.84 14.77 23.14
N ARG A 573 -14.75 14.26 23.97
CA ARG A 573 -16.07 13.81 23.53
C ARG A 573 -17.08 14.92 23.81
N ILE A 574 -17.57 15.54 22.74
CA ILE A 574 -18.65 16.53 22.82
C ILE A 574 -19.98 15.78 22.73
N LEU A 575 -20.78 15.86 23.79
CA LEU A 575 -22.15 15.37 23.82
C LEU A 575 -23.13 16.52 23.57
N PRO A 576 -24.29 16.27 22.95
CA PRO A 576 -25.37 17.25 22.93
C PRO A 576 -25.70 17.67 24.36
N HIS A 577 -26.00 18.96 24.57
CA HIS A 577 -26.50 19.41 25.86
C HIS A 577 -27.81 18.67 26.14
N THR A 578 -27.85 17.90 27.22
CA THR A 578 -29.05 17.20 27.71
C THR A 578 -30.13 18.18 28.11
#